data_AF-A0A822C4I9-F1
#
_entry.id   AF-A0A822C4I9-F1
#
_cell.length_a   1.000
_cell.length_b   1.000
_cell.length_c   1.000
_cell.angle_alpha   90.00
_cell.angle_beta   90.00
_cell.angle_gamma   90.00
#
_symmetry.space_group_name_H-M   'P 1'
#
loop_
_entity.id
_entity.type
_entity.pdbx_description
1 polymer ?
#
loop_
_entity_poly.entity_id
_entity_poly.type
_entity_poly.pdbx_seq_one_letter_code
_entity_poly.pdbx_strand_id
1 'polypeptide(L)'
;NSFILKFISSYGDIDYFRKRLDFTWNKEDFNGLPEYVDWLHEKGMKFITILDPAIDSEEKDYSAFDEGQKADIWIKWPARKNVQFNETGNRNMLGYVWPDVSQ
;
A
#
# COMPACT_ATOMS: atom_id res chain seq x y z
N ASN A 1 37.95 8.01 -17.27
CA ASN A 1 37.45 7.32 -16.06
C ASN A 1 35.96 7.12 -16.19
N SER A 2 35.52 5.92 -16.56
CA SER A 2 34.10 5.56 -16.46
C SER A 2 33.96 4.67 -15.22
N PHE A 3 33.20 5.16 -14.24
CA PHE A 3 32.91 4.42 -13.01
C PHE A 3 31.66 3.58 -13.30
N ILE A 4 31.84 2.28 -13.50
CA ILE A 4 30.71 1.36 -13.75
C ILE A 4 30.23 0.85 -12.40
N LEU A 5 29.21 1.51 -11.85
CA LEU A 5 28.39 0.92 -10.79
C LEU A 5 27.36 0.01 -11.43
N LYS A 6 27.43 -1.28 -11.13
CA LYS A 6 26.41 -2.25 -11.55
C LYS A 6 25.35 -2.37 -10.44
N PHE A 7 24.22 -1.71 -10.63
CA PHE A 7 23.03 -1.92 -9.80
C PHE A 7 22.17 -3.02 -10.44
N ILE A 8 21.62 -3.91 -9.61
CA ILE A 8 20.77 -5.02 -10.06
C ILE A 8 19.31 -4.87 -9.60
N SER A 9 19.06 -3.99 -8.63
CA SER A 9 17.73 -3.78 -8.06
C SER A 9 17.53 -2.32 -7.70
N SER A 10 16.31 -1.84 -7.95
CA SER A 10 15.80 -0.55 -7.47
C SER A 10 14.66 -0.81 -6.49
N TYR A 11 14.54 0.04 -5.48
CA TYR A 11 13.56 -0.11 -4.40
C TYR A 11 12.65 1.11 -4.37
N GLY A 12 11.34 0.89 -4.36
CA GLY A 12 10.34 1.91 -4.07
C GLY A 12 9.89 1.80 -2.62
N ASP A 13 10.02 2.89 -1.86
CA ASP A 13 9.42 3.07 -0.53
C ASP A 13 8.00 3.65 -0.66
N ILE A 14 7.29 3.92 0.43
CA ILE A 14 5.85 4.26 0.43
C ILE A 14 5.47 5.50 -0.41
N ASP A 15 6.44 6.34 -0.78
CA ASP A 15 6.23 7.62 -1.46
C ASP A 15 5.56 7.51 -2.84
N TYR A 16 5.72 6.37 -3.55
CA TYR A 16 5.08 6.21 -4.86
C TYR A 16 3.62 5.75 -4.77
N PHE A 17 3.13 5.35 -3.59
CA PHE A 17 1.73 5.00 -3.40
C PHE A 17 0.83 6.24 -3.34
N ARG A 18 -0.37 6.15 -3.93
CA ARG A 18 -1.38 7.20 -3.83
C ARG A 18 -1.85 7.28 -2.38
N LYS A 19 -1.61 8.41 -1.70
CA LYS A 19 -1.94 8.59 -0.27
C LYS A 19 -1.40 7.47 0.64
N ARG A 20 -0.27 6.84 0.29
CA ARG A 20 0.29 5.70 1.02
C ARG A 20 -0.62 4.45 1.07
N LEU A 21 -1.57 4.34 0.14
CA LEU A 21 -2.46 3.18 0.01
C LEU A 21 -1.73 2.05 -0.72
N ASP A 22 -1.58 0.89 -0.08
CA ASP A 22 -1.05 -0.30 -0.73
C ASP A 22 -1.77 -0.62 -2.05
N PHE A 23 -1.05 -1.27 -2.97
CA PHE A 23 -1.57 -1.67 -4.29
C PHE A 23 -2.03 -0.51 -5.20
N THR A 24 -1.67 0.73 -4.87
CA THR A 24 -1.91 1.89 -5.73
C THR A 24 -0.60 2.48 -6.24
N TRP A 25 -0.65 3.50 -7.07
CA TRP A 25 0.47 4.42 -7.25
C TRP A 25 -0.06 5.83 -7.54
N ASN A 26 0.74 6.84 -7.21
CA ASN A 26 0.41 8.23 -7.48
C ASN A 26 0.62 8.54 -8.97
N LYS A 27 -0.49 8.73 -9.69
CA LYS A 27 -0.47 8.99 -11.15
C LYS A 27 -0.07 10.41 -11.52
N GLU A 28 0.10 11.31 -10.56
CA GLU A 28 0.58 12.67 -10.80
C GLU A 28 2.10 12.72 -10.64
N ASP A 29 2.60 12.37 -9.46
CA ASP A 29 4.03 12.43 -9.14
C ASP A 29 4.84 11.28 -9.73
N PHE A 30 4.21 10.11 -9.92
CA PHE A 30 4.84 8.87 -10.43
C PHE A 30 4.16 8.36 -11.70
N ASN A 31 3.79 9.28 -12.60
CA ASN A 31 3.07 8.96 -13.84
C ASN A 31 3.82 8.03 -14.80
N GLY A 32 5.16 8.03 -14.78
CA GLY A 32 6.04 7.20 -15.61
C GLY A 32 6.58 5.96 -14.90
N LEU A 33 6.04 5.62 -13.72
CA LEU A 33 6.51 4.48 -12.94
C LEU A 33 6.38 3.15 -13.71
N PRO A 34 5.26 2.85 -14.42
CA PRO A 34 5.15 1.62 -15.21
C PRO A 34 6.25 1.50 -16.27
N GLU A 35 6.48 2.56 -17.06
CA GLU A 35 7.48 2.59 -18.12
C GLU A 35 8.90 2.47 -17.56
N TYR A 36 9.17 3.06 -16.40
CA TYR A 36 10.44 2.92 -15.71
C TYR A 36 10.69 1.47 -15.23
N VAL A 37 9.68 0.82 -14.68
CA VAL A 37 9.76 -0.59 -14.27
C VAL A 37 10.00 -1.51 -15.47
N ASP A 38 9.31 -1.27 -16.59
CA ASP A 38 9.54 -2.01 -17.83
C ASP A 38 10.97 -1.83 -18.35
N TRP A 39 11.47 -0.59 -18.36
CA TRP A 39 12.84 -0.29 -18.72
C TRP A 39 13.86 -1.00 -17.81
N LEU A 40 13.63 -1.06 -16.49
CA LEU A 40 14.49 -1.81 -15.57
C LEU A 40 14.52 -3.29 -15.94
N HIS A 41 13.35 -3.89 -16.23
CA HIS A 41 13.26 -5.30 -16.62
C HIS A 41 13.99 -5.59 -17.94
N GLU A 42 13.90 -4.70 -18.93
CA GLU A 42 14.65 -4.80 -20.19
C GLU A 42 16.17 -4.79 -19.99
N LYS A 43 16.66 -4.11 -18.94
CA LYS A 43 18.07 -4.10 -18.54
C LYS A 43 18.48 -5.27 -17.66
N GLY A 44 17.57 -6.21 -17.40
CA GLY A 44 17.80 -7.36 -16.51
C GLY A 44 17.85 -6.98 -15.02
N MET A 45 17.35 -5.79 -14.67
CA MET A 45 17.23 -5.31 -13.29
C MET A 45 15.86 -5.69 -12.72
N LYS A 46 15.70 -5.55 -11.40
CA LYS A 46 14.43 -5.80 -10.68
C LYS A 46 13.95 -4.55 -9.98
N PHE A 47 12.64 -4.37 -9.91
CA PHE A 47 12.01 -3.38 -9.04
C PHE A 47 11.38 -4.09 -7.85
N ILE A 48 11.68 -3.62 -6.64
CA ILE A 48 11.15 -4.18 -5.38
C ILE A 48 10.31 -3.09 -4.71
N THR A 49 9.08 -3.45 -4.36
CA THR A 49 8.06 -2.59 -3.75
C THR A 49 7.93 -2.95 -2.27
N ILE A 50 7.80 -1.95 -1.40
CA ILE A 50 7.30 -2.13 -0.04
C ILE A 50 5.77 -2.36 -0.08
N LEU A 51 5.27 -3.23 0.79
CA LEU A 51 3.85 -3.39 1.08
C LEU A 51 3.67 -3.46 2.59
N ASP A 52 2.72 -2.70 3.12
CA ASP A 52 2.35 -2.75 4.52
C ASP A 52 1.22 -3.75 4.76
N PRO A 53 1.06 -4.28 5.99
CA PRO A 53 -0.02 -5.20 6.30
C PRO A 53 -1.35 -4.48 6.61
N ALA A 54 -1.32 -3.18 6.91
CA ALA A 54 -2.48 -2.41 7.31
C ALA A 54 -3.11 -1.72 6.10
N ILE A 55 -4.38 -2.03 5.85
CA ILE A 55 -5.16 -1.49 4.72
C ILE A 55 -6.08 -0.39 5.25
N ASP A 56 -6.06 0.76 4.58
CA ASP A 56 -6.93 1.88 4.92
C ASP A 56 -8.42 1.49 4.81
N SER A 57 -9.19 1.83 5.85
CA SER A 57 -10.61 1.49 5.97
C SER A 57 -11.58 2.65 5.69
N GLU A 58 -11.06 3.86 5.44
CA GLU A 58 -11.84 5.08 5.29
C GLU A 58 -11.83 5.62 3.85
N GLU A 59 -10.80 5.28 3.06
CA GLU A 59 -10.67 5.69 1.67
C GLU A 59 -11.80 5.11 0.82
N LYS A 60 -12.41 5.99 0.03
CA LYS A 60 -13.46 5.63 -0.93
C LYS A 60 -12.84 5.04 -2.20
N ASP A 61 -13.59 4.15 -2.85
CA ASP A 61 -13.19 3.51 -4.12
C ASP A 61 -11.85 2.75 -4.02
N TYR A 62 -11.62 2.08 -2.88
CA TYR A 62 -10.40 1.32 -2.62
C TYR A 62 -10.68 -0.18 -2.61
N SER A 63 -10.38 -0.84 -3.74
CA SER A 63 -10.73 -2.25 -3.96
C SER A 63 -10.08 -3.21 -2.96
N ALA A 64 -8.86 -2.93 -2.49
CA ALA A 64 -8.17 -3.80 -1.54
C ALA A 64 -8.95 -3.93 -0.23
N PHE A 65 -9.51 -2.81 0.27
CA PHE A 65 -10.38 -2.84 1.45
C PHE A 65 -11.70 -3.56 1.17
N ASP A 66 -12.36 -3.23 0.06
CA ASP A 66 -13.65 -3.81 -0.31
C ASP A 66 -13.59 -5.33 -0.52
N GLU A 67 -12.54 -5.81 -1.18
CA GLU A 67 -12.32 -7.23 -1.42
C GLU A 67 -12.00 -7.97 -0.12
N GLY A 68 -11.16 -7.39 0.75
CA GLY A 68 -10.89 -7.96 2.05
C GLY A 68 -12.14 -8.01 2.94
N GLN A 69 -13.02 -7.02 2.85
CA GLN A 69 -14.30 -7.00 3.56
C GLN A 69 -15.26 -8.07 3.06
N LYS A 70 -15.30 -8.32 1.74
CA LYS A 70 -16.09 -9.41 1.13
C LYS A 70 -15.56 -10.79 1.50
N ALA A 71 -14.24 -10.94 1.56
CA ALA A 71 -13.56 -12.19 1.87
C ALA A 71 -13.49 -12.51 3.37
N ASP A 72 -13.86 -11.55 4.22
CA ASP A 72 -13.86 -11.66 5.68
C ASP A 72 -12.49 -11.95 6.31
N ILE A 73 -11.42 -11.34 5.75
CA ILE A 73 -10.02 -11.66 6.10
C ILE A 73 -9.41 -10.76 7.19
N TRP A 74 -10.15 -9.79 7.69
CA TRP A 74 -9.65 -8.86 8.70
C TRP A 74 -9.52 -9.51 10.08
N ILE A 75 -8.53 -9.08 10.85
CA ILE A 75 -8.42 -9.43 12.26
C ILE A 75 -9.59 -8.77 13.01
N LYS A 76 -10.24 -9.54 13.88
CA LYS A 76 -11.46 -9.11 14.58
C LYS A 76 -11.32 -9.17 16.09
N TRP A 77 -11.94 -8.21 16.76
CA TRP A 77 -12.21 -8.31 18.18
C TRP A 77 -13.07 -9.54 18.49
N PRO A 78 -12.84 -10.22 19.64
CA PRO A 78 -13.75 -11.24 20.11
C PRO A 78 -15.09 -10.60 20.45
N ALA A 79 -16.19 -11.32 20.21
CA ALA A 79 -17.55 -10.78 20.29
C ALA A 79 -17.89 -10.09 21.63
N ARG A 80 -17.25 -10.51 22.73
CA ARG A 80 -17.48 -9.95 24.07
C ARG A 80 -16.58 -8.77 24.44
N LYS A 81 -15.63 -8.36 23.60
CA LYS A 81 -14.69 -7.25 23.86
C LYS A 81 -14.51 -6.34 22.65
N ASN A 82 -15.55 -6.14 21.86
CA ASN A 82 -15.45 -5.22 20.73
C ASN A 82 -15.46 -3.77 21.21
N VAL A 83 -14.28 -3.19 21.37
CA VAL A 83 -14.09 -1.83 21.88
C VAL A 83 -14.30 -0.75 20.81
N GLN A 84 -14.27 -1.11 19.52
CA GLN A 84 -14.40 -0.20 18.37
C GLN A 84 -15.70 -0.43 17.58
N PHE A 85 -16.70 -1.12 18.16
CA PHE A 85 -17.95 -1.41 17.45
C PHE A 85 -18.67 -0.15 16.99
N ASN A 86 -18.68 0.90 17.83
CA ASN A 86 -19.35 2.16 17.52
C ASN A 86 -18.65 2.96 16.42
N GLU A 87 -17.36 2.68 16.16
CA GLU A 87 -16.56 3.34 15.12
C GLU A 87 -16.68 2.59 13.77
N THR A 88 -16.62 1.26 13.81
CA THR A 88 -16.55 0.42 12.60
C THR A 88 -17.90 -0.13 12.14
N GLY A 89 -18.90 -0.17 13.04
CA GLY A 89 -20.15 -0.91 12.81
C GLY A 89 -19.97 -2.43 12.68
N ASN A 90 -18.75 -2.95 12.89
CA ASN A 90 -18.40 -4.35 12.74
C ASN A 90 -17.36 -4.76 13.80
N ARG A 91 -16.75 -5.96 13.67
CA ARG A 91 -15.76 -6.46 14.64
C ARG A 91 -14.32 -6.29 14.19
N ASN A 92 -14.07 -5.69 13.04
CA ASN A 92 -12.71 -5.51 12.52
C ASN A 92 -11.92 -4.64 13.50
N MET A 93 -10.67 -5.00 13.73
CA MET A 93 -9.78 -4.22 14.57
C MET A 93 -9.19 -3.08 13.75
N LEU A 94 -9.38 -1.84 14.20
CA LEU A 94 -8.70 -0.69 13.62
C LEU A 94 -7.40 -0.42 14.38
N GLY A 95 -6.32 -0.24 13.64
CA GLY A 95 -5.08 0.34 14.11
C GLY A 95 -4.77 1.62 13.33
N TYR A 96 -3.86 2.42 13.84
CA TYR A 96 -3.34 3.60 13.14
C TYR A 96 -1.92 3.31 12.70
N VAL A 97 -1.66 3.36 11.39
CA VAL A 97 -0.33 3.11 10.80
C VAL A 97 0.09 4.33 10.01
N TRP A 98 0.24 4.26 8.69
CA TRP A 98 0.55 5.41 7.84
C TRP A 98 -0.71 6.02 7.19
N PRO A 99 -1.63 6.72 7.90
CA PRO A 99 -2.63 7.57 7.25
C PRO A 99 -2.10 9.01 7.12
N ASP A 100 -2.66 9.76 6.17
CA ASP A 100 -2.17 11.01 5.58
C ASP A 100 -1.54 12.04 6.55
N VAL A 101 -0.60 12.85 6.03
CA VAL A 101 0.07 13.95 6.79
C VAL A 101 -0.82 15.18 6.98
N SER A 102 -2.05 15.17 6.44
CA SER A 102 -3.02 16.24 6.64
C SER A 102 -4.12 15.80 7.61
N GLN A 103 -3.94 16.16 8.89
CA GLN A 103 -5.08 16.62 9.70
C GLN A 103 -5.55 17.99 9.20
#